data_AF-A0A3D1AJN7-F1
#
_entry.id   AF-A0A3D1AJN7-F1
#
_cell.length_a   1.000
_cell.length_b   1.000
_cell.length_c   1.000
_cell.angle_alpha   90.00
_cell.angle_beta   90.00
_cell.angle_gamma   90.00
#
_symmetry.space_group_name_H-M   'P 1'
#
loop_
_entity.id
_entity.type
_entity.pdbx_description
1 polymer ?
#
loop_
_entity_poly.entity_id
_entity_poly.type
_entity_poly.pdbx_seq_one_letter_code
_entity_poly.pdbx_strand_id
1 'polypeptide(L)'
;MHHETFMRLALQQAQQALASNEFPVGAVIVAGNEPVAMGRRANSQSETANELDHAEIVALRDLLAHRPDIERQSLTIYSTMEPCLMCYSTLLLNGIRNFVYAYEDAMGGGTGLQLMGLTPLYQAMESEICILPNILRQESLTLFKAFFTSPENNYWQGSLLAEYTLAQP
;
A
#
# COMPACT_ATOMS: atom_id res chain seq x y z
N MET A 1 1.43 -10.64 16.56
CA MET A 1 0.55 -10.43 15.39
C MET A 1 0.89 -11.49 14.34
N HIS A 2 -0.10 -12.06 13.66
CA HIS A 2 0.14 -12.94 12.51
C HIS A 2 0.15 -12.09 11.23
N HIS A 3 1.29 -11.43 10.94
CA HIS A 3 1.40 -10.50 9.80
C HIS A 3 1.00 -11.14 8.47
N GLU A 4 1.35 -12.41 8.24
CA GLU A 4 0.94 -13.14 7.04
C GLU A 4 -0.58 -13.24 6.88
N THR A 5 -1.33 -13.42 7.97
CA THR A 5 -2.79 -13.53 7.91
C THR A 5 -3.40 -12.24 7.38
N PHE A 6 -2.96 -11.09 7.88
CA PHE A 6 -3.46 -9.80 7.42
C PHE A 6 -2.93 -9.44 6.02
N MET A 7 -1.70 -9.82 5.70
CA MET A 7 -1.18 -9.64 4.35
C MET A 7 -1.95 -10.47 3.31
N ARG A 8 -2.40 -11.69 3.65
CA ARG A 8 -3.27 -12.48 2.76
C ARG A 8 -4.61 -11.78 2.48
N LEU A 9 -5.16 -11.04 3.44
CA LEU A 9 -6.36 -10.22 3.20
C LEU A 9 -6.05 -9.06 2.23
N ALA A 10 -4.90 -8.41 2.36
CA ALA A 10 -4.46 -7.38 1.41
C ALA A 10 -4.22 -7.98 0.01
N LEU A 11 -3.63 -9.17 -0.09
CA LEU A 11 -3.45 -9.89 -1.35
C LEU A 11 -4.79 -10.26 -2.02
N GLN A 12 -5.83 -10.60 -1.24
CA GLN A 12 -7.17 -10.78 -1.80
C GLN A 12 -7.71 -9.50 -2.43
N GLN A 13 -7.47 -8.33 -1.82
CA GLN A 13 -7.84 -7.03 -2.42
C GLN A 13 -7.04 -6.75 -3.70
N ALA A 14 -5.74 -7.04 -3.72
CA ALA A 14 -4.89 -6.91 -4.89
C ALA A 14 -5.32 -7.83 -6.05
N GLN A 15 -5.72 -9.07 -5.76
CA GLN A 15 -6.26 -10.01 -6.75
C GLN A 15 -7.55 -9.47 -7.38
N GLN A 16 -8.41 -8.84 -6.60
CA GLN A 16 -9.64 -8.22 -7.12
C GLN A 16 -9.35 -6.99 -7.98
N ALA A 17 -8.34 -6.19 -7.63
CA ALA A 17 -7.87 -5.09 -8.47
C ALA A 17 -7.34 -5.63 -9.82
N LEU A 18 -6.47 -6.64 -9.78
CA LEU A 18 -5.95 -7.30 -10.98
C LEU A 18 -7.07 -7.84 -11.87
N ALA A 19 -8.04 -8.55 -11.30
CA ALA A 19 -9.19 -9.09 -12.02
C ALA A 19 -10.11 -8.00 -12.62
N SER A 20 -9.97 -6.75 -12.16
CA SER A 20 -10.66 -5.58 -12.70
C SER A 20 -9.79 -4.76 -13.67
N ASN A 21 -8.65 -5.31 -14.12
CA ASN A 21 -7.64 -4.63 -14.94
C ASN A 21 -7.04 -3.36 -14.29
N GLU A 22 -7.05 -3.29 -12.96
CA GLU A 22 -6.41 -2.25 -12.17
C GLU A 22 -5.00 -2.66 -11.73
N PHE A 23 -4.13 -1.68 -11.42
CA PHE A 23 -2.80 -1.97 -10.89
C PHE A 23 -2.91 -2.76 -9.57
N PRO A 24 -2.23 -3.91 -9.38
CA PRO A 24 -2.66 -4.93 -8.42
C PRO A 24 -2.18 -4.66 -6.99
N VAL A 25 -2.67 -3.57 -6.40
CA VAL A 25 -2.36 -3.16 -5.02
C VAL A 25 -3.61 -3.32 -4.15
N GLY A 26 -3.43 -3.91 -2.98
CA GLY A 26 -4.44 -4.06 -1.95
C GLY A 26 -3.89 -3.63 -0.59
N ALA A 27 -4.76 -3.15 0.28
CA ALA A 27 -4.41 -2.70 1.61
C ALA A 27 -5.48 -3.06 2.65
N VAL A 28 -5.04 -3.33 3.88
CA VAL A 28 -5.89 -3.61 5.04
C VAL A 28 -5.36 -2.84 6.24
N ILE A 29 -6.24 -2.16 6.97
CA ILE A 29 -5.93 -1.53 8.25
C ILE A 29 -6.44 -2.43 9.38
N VAL A 30 -5.59 -2.69 10.36
CA VAL A 30 -5.86 -3.61 11.48
C VAL A 30 -5.68 -2.87 12.80
N ALA A 31 -6.63 -3.07 13.71
CA ALA A 31 -6.53 -2.65 15.12
C ALA A 31 -6.29 -3.90 15.98
N GLY A 32 -5.07 -4.07 16.48
CA GLY A 32 -4.68 -5.28 17.23
C GLY A 32 -4.79 -6.54 16.37
N ASN A 33 -5.87 -7.30 16.51
CA ASN A 33 -6.13 -8.51 15.70
C ASN A 33 -7.39 -8.40 14.82
N GLU A 34 -8.04 -7.24 14.76
CA GLU A 34 -9.27 -7.00 14.01
C GLU A 34 -8.97 -6.19 12.74
N PRO A 35 -9.24 -6.73 11.53
CA PRO A 35 -9.29 -5.92 10.32
C PRO A 35 -10.45 -4.93 10.42
N VAL A 36 -10.16 -3.64 10.34
CA VAL A 36 -11.14 -2.57 10.56
C VAL A 36 -11.47 -1.76 9.29
N ALA A 37 -10.62 -1.84 8.27
CA ALA A 37 -10.87 -1.24 6.96
C ALA A 37 -10.06 -1.93 5.87
N MET A 38 -10.54 -1.87 4.63
CA MET A 38 -9.87 -2.46 3.46
C MET A 38 -9.96 -1.56 2.24
N GLY A 39 -8.99 -1.69 1.34
CA GLY A 39 -8.97 -0.95 0.09
C GLY A 39 -8.20 -1.70 -0.99
N ARG A 40 -8.52 -1.38 -2.24
CA ARG A 40 -7.81 -1.86 -3.42
C ARG A 40 -7.65 -0.70 -4.39
N ARG A 41 -6.60 -0.73 -5.20
CA ARG A 41 -6.40 0.25 -6.26
C ARG A 41 -7.61 0.27 -7.21
N ALA A 42 -8.02 1.46 -7.62
CA ALA A 42 -9.12 1.66 -8.57
C ALA A 42 -8.87 2.91 -9.40
N ASN A 43 -9.36 2.98 -10.64
CA ASN A 43 -9.17 4.12 -11.57
C ASN A 43 -7.74 4.26 -12.11
N SER A 44 -7.06 3.17 -12.46
CA SER A 44 -5.76 3.19 -13.16
C SER A 44 -5.93 3.49 -14.65
N GLN A 45 -7.02 3.01 -15.26
CA GLN A 45 -7.25 3.05 -16.71
C GLN A 45 -8.68 3.47 -17.10
N SER A 46 -9.45 4.06 -16.18
CA SER A 46 -10.84 4.49 -16.42
C SER A 46 -10.92 5.89 -17.06
N GLU A 47 -12.10 6.30 -17.55
CA GLU A 47 -12.33 7.69 -18.00
C GLU A 47 -12.12 8.72 -16.87
N THR A 48 -12.23 8.27 -15.61
CA THR A 48 -11.94 9.02 -14.39
C THR A 48 -10.61 8.61 -13.76
N ALA A 49 -9.64 8.17 -14.58
CA ALA A 49 -8.33 7.74 -14.13
C ALA A 49 -7.69 8.79 -13.22
N ASN A 50 -7.15 8.33 -12.09
CA ASN A 50 -6.49 9.19 -11.13
C ASN A 50 -5.45 8.43 -10.32
N GLU A 51 -4.54 9.19 -9.70
CA GLU A 51 -3.48 8.68 -8.82
C GLU A 51 -3.80 8.87 -7.34
N LEU A 52 -5.06 9.16 -6.99
CA LEU A 52 -5.49 9.33 -5.60
C LEU A 52 -6.07 8.04 -5.02
N ASP A 53 -6.71 7.23 -5.85
CA ASP A 53 -7.43 6.01 -5.44
C ASP A 53 -6.49 4.80 -5.31
N HIS A 54 -5.36 5.03 -4.64
CA HIS A 54 -4.44 3.98 -4.20
C HIS A 54 -5.09 3.18 -3.06
N ALA A 55 -4.71 1.92 -2.92
CA ALA A 55 -5.35 0.99 -1.99
C ALA A 55 -5.34 1.51 -0.54
N GLU A 56 -4.23 2.13 -0.11
CA GLU A 56 -4.07 2.68 1.23
C GLU A 56 -4.98 3.88 1.48
N ILE A 57 -5.16 4.75 0.48
CA ILE A 57 -6.05 5.90 0.57
C ILE A 57 -7.50 5.44 0.61
N VAL A 58 -7.87 4.45 -0.21
CA VAL A 58 -9.21 3.83 -0.19
C VAL A 58 -9.48 3.20 1.18
N ALA A 59 -8.53 2.42 1.73
CA ALA A 59 -8.66 1.82 3.06
C ALA A 59 -8.77 2.87 4.17
N LEU A 60 -8.02 3.97 4.08
CA LEU A 60 -8.11 5.07 5.04
C LEU A 60 -9.48 5.77 4.96
N ARG A 61 -10.00 6.04 3.76
CA ARG A 61 -11.34 6.63 3.59
C ARG A 61 -12.41 5.72 4.18
N ASP A 62 -12.31 4.40 3.95
CA ASP A 62 -13.21 3.41 4.54
C ASP A 62 -13.16 3.42 6.07
N LEU A 63 -11.94 3.47 6.66
CA LEU A 63 -11.75 3.61 8.10
C LEU A 63 -12.41 4.88 8.64
N LEU A 64 -12.19 6.03 8.01
CA LEU A 64 -12.71 7.32 8.47
C LEU A 64 -14.24 7.38 8.38
N ALA A 65 -14.84 6.73 7.37
CA ALA A 65 -16.28 6.67 7.19
C ALA A 65 -16.97 5.80 8.26
N HIS A 66 -16.35 4.67 8.63
CA HIS A 66 -17.01 3.66 9.48
C HIS A 66 -16.50 3.61 10.92
N ARG A 67 -15.27 4.08 11.18
CA ARG A 67 -14.61 4.07 12.50
C ARG A 67 -13.87 5.41 12.74
N PRO A 68 -14.56 6.57 12.74
CA PRO A 68 -13.92 7.86 12.92
C PRO A 68 -13.21 8.01 14.28
N ASP A 69 -13.69 7.33 15.33
CA ASP A 69 -13.19 7.49 16.71
C ASP A 69 -12.13 6.46 17.13
N ILE A 70 -11.70 5.54 16.24
CA ILE A 70 -10.73 4.50 16.62
C ILE A 70 -9.33 5.10 16.84
N GLU A 71 -8.67 4.64 17.90
CA GLU A 71 -7.33 5.08 18.29
C GLU A 71 -6.28 4.76 17.21
N ARG A 72 -5.81 5.81 16.52
CA ARG A 72 -4.95 5.69 15.33
C ARG A 72 -3.58 5.09 15.59
N GLN A 73 -3.00 5.37 16.76
CA GLN A 73 -1.66 4.90 17.14
C GLN A 73 -1.59 3.36 17.26
N SER A 74 -2.73 2.71 17.54
CA SER A 74 -2.83 1.25 17.62
C SER A 74 -2.95 0.55 16.25
N LEU A 75 -3.11 1.34 15.17
CA LEU A 75 -3.40 0.81 13.85
C LEU A 75 -2.12 0.39 13.12
N THR A 76 -2.24 -0.70 12.39
CA THR A 76 -1.22 -1.19 11.44
C THR A 76 -1.83 -1.27 10.06
N ILE A 77 -1.16 -0.70 9.06
CA ILE A 77 -1.52 -0.90 7.66
C ILE A 77 -0.69 -2.03 7.06
N TYR A 78 -1.36 -2.92 6.35
CA TYR A 78 -0.77 -3.99 5.54
C TYR A 78 -1.02 -3.64 4.08
N SER A 79 0.02 -3.37 3.29
CA SER A 79 -0.09 -3.08 1.86
C SER A 79 0.66 -4.10 1.02
N THR A 80 0.11 -4.53 -0.10
CA THR A 80 0.80 -5.49 -0.98
C THR A 80 2.00 -4.88 -1.70
N MET A 81 2.08 -3.55 -1.74
CA MET A 81 3.23 -2.79 -2.22
C MET A 81 3.71 -1.86 -1.12
N GLU A 82 4.98 -1.48 -1.15
CA GLU A 82 5.49 -0.38 -0.35
C GLU A 82 4.65 0.88 -0.61
N PRO A 83 4.07 1.51 0.43
CA PRO A 83 3.31 2.74 0.24
C PRO A 83 4.15 3.83 -0.43
N CYS A 84 3.61 4.43 -1.49
CA CYS A 84 4.27 5.56 -2.15
C CYS A 84 4.33 6.79 -1.22
N LEU A 85 5.08 7.82 -1.62
CA LEU A 85 5.24 9.05 -0.83
C LEU A 85 3.89 9.70 -0.43
N MET A 86 2.90 9.69 -1.31
CA MET A 86 1.55 10.19 -1.02
C MET A 86 0.90 9.37 0.10
N CYS A 87 0.74 8.06 -0.11
CA CYS A 87 0.10 7.16 0.85
C CYS A 87 0.80 7.21 2.22
N TYR A 88 2.12 7.10 2.23
CA TYR A 88 2.93 7.16 3.44
C TYR A 88 2.69 8.46 4.22
N SER A 89 2.82 9.61 3.55
CA SER A 89 2.64 10.93 4.19
C SER A 89 1.19 11.13 4.68
N THR A 90 0.19 10.69 3.92
CA THR A 90 -1.21 10.79 4.32
C THR A 90 -1.51 9.95 5.57
N LEU A 91 -0.99 8.72 5.64
CA LEU A 91 -1.15 7.85 6.80
C LEU A 91 -0.45 8.41 8.04
N LEU A 92 0.75 8.98 7.87
CA LEU A 92 1.46 9.69 8.95
C LEU A 92 0.62 10.86 9.49
N LEU A 93 0.06 11.70 8.62
CA LEU A 93 -0.81 12.81 9.03
C LEU A 93 -2.11 12.33 9.70
N ASN A 94 -2.54 11.09 9.45
CA ASN A 94 -3.71 10.47 10.10
C ASN A 94 -3.38 9.66 11.35
N GLY A 95 -2.15 9.76 11.87
CA GLY A 95 -1.76 9.12 13.13
C GLY A 95 -1.44 7.63 13.02
N ILE A 96 -1.38 7.05 11.81
CA ILE A 96 -0.97 5.66 11.61
C ILE A 96 0.57 5.63 11.49
N ARG A 97 1.21 4.75 12.27
CA ARG A 97 2.68 4.68 12.39
C ARG A 97 3.27 3.31 12.10
N ASN A 98 2.45 2.26 12.05
CA ASN A 98 2.89 0.90 11.80
C ASN A 98 2.57 0.51 10.36
N PHE A 99 3.61 0.28 9.57
CA PHE A 99 3.54 -0.06 8.15
C PHE A 99 4.11 -1.44 7.93
N VAL A 100 3.31 -2.33 7.33
CA VAL A 100 3.74 -3.65 6.92
C VAL A 100 3.50 -3.75 5.43
N TYR A 101 4.49 -4.13 4.64
CA TYR A 101 4.30 -4.30 3.21
C TYR A 101 4.93 -5.58 2.65
N ALA A 102 4.40 -6.02 1.51
CA ALA A 102 4.86 -7.25 0.86
C ALA A 102 5.99 -6.99 -0.12
N TYR A 103 5.76 -6.16 -1.14
CA TYR A 103 6.71 -5.95 -2.24
C TYR A 103 7.21 -4.50 -2.24
N GLU A 104 8.52 -4.33 -2.31
CA GLU A 104 9.17 -3.02 -2.40
C GLU A 104 8.78 -2.26 -3.67
N ASP A 105 8.73 -0.93 -3.59
CA ASP A 105 8.51 -0.08 -4.76
C ASP A 105 9.83 0.60 -5.15
N ALA A 106 10.53 -0.01 -6.11
CA ALA A 106 11.80 0.47 -6.63
C ALA A 106 11.73 1.84 -7.36
N MET A 107 10.52 2.37 -7.62
CA MET A 107 10.32 3.61 -8.34
C MET A 107 9.73 4.72 -7.47
N GLY A 108 8.69 4.40 -6.68
CA GLY A 108 7.87 5.38 -5.95
C GLY A 108 7.82 5.19 -4.43
N GLY A 109 8.56 4.22 -3.89
CA GLY A 109 8.52 3.86 -2.47
C GLY A 109 8.76 5.05 -1.54
N GLY A 110 7.81 5.27 -0.62
CA GLY A 110 7.82 6.43 0.28
C GLY A 110 8.41 6.14 1.66
N THR A 111 8.58 4.87 2.04
CA THR A 111 8.89 4.51 3.43
C THR A 111 10.33 4.84 3.83
N GLY A 112 11.21 5.10 2.86
CA GLY A 112 12.58 5.57 3.08
C GLY A 112 12.74 7.09 3.27
N LEU A 113 11.65 7.86 3.32
CA LEU A 113 11.70 9.31 3.51
C LEU A 113 12.35 9.70 4.84
N GLN A 114 13.42 10.50 4.78
CA GLN A 114 14.13 11.00 5.98
C GLN A 114 13.35 12.15 6.65
N LEU A 115 12.56 11.84 7.69
CA LEU A 115 11.71 12.82 8.34
C LEU A 115 12.49 13.89 9.13
N MET A 116 13.67 13.55 9.67
CA MET A 116 14.58 14.50 10.31
C MET A 116 14.97 15.68 9.39
N GLY A 117 14.95 15.47 8.07
CA GLY A 117 15.22 16.52 7.07
C GLY A 117 14.05 17.46 6.81
N LEU A 118 12.87 17.22 7.41
CA LEU A 118 11.63 17.98 7.16
C LEU A 118 11.32 18.97 8.30
N THR A 119 10.09 19.50 8.35
CA THR A 119 9.65 20.46 9.37
C THR A 119 9.35 19.78 10.72
N PRO A 120 9.31 20.53 11.84
CA PRO A 120 9.24 19.95 13.19
C PRO A 120 8.09 18.97 13.44
N LEU A 121 6.95 19.16 12.75
CA LEU A 121 5.83 18.23 12.82
C LEU A 121 6.25 16.80 12.41
N TYR A 122 6.96 16.66 11.29
CA TYR A 122 7.37 15.36 10.76
C TYR A 122 8.55 14.78 11.52
N GLN A 123 9.51 15.64 11.93
CA GLN A 123 10.65 15.23 12.76
C GLN A 123 10.17 14.52 14.04
N ALA A 124 9.12 15.06 14.68
CA ALA A 124 8.55 14.49 15.90
C ALA A 124 7.91 13.11 15.69
N MET A 125 7.54 12.74 14.46
CA MET A 125 6.92 11.44 14.16
C MET A 125 7.94 10.32 13.96
N GLU A 126 9.21 10.62 13.68
CA GLU A 126 10.19 9.63 13.22
C GLU A 126 10.40 8.48 14.21
N SER A 127 10.47 8.79 15.51
CA SER A 127 10.67 7.79 16.57
C SER A 127 9.47 6.88 16.80
N GLU A 128 8.29 7.22 16.27
CA GLU A 128 7.05 6.45 16.41
C GLU A 128 6.87 5.41 15.30
N ILE A 129 7.65 5.52 14.21
CA ILE A 129 7.41 4.77 12.98
C ILE A 129 8.01 3.37 13.07
N CYS A 130 7.18 2.38 12.73
CA CYS A 130 7.58 0.99 12.60
C CYS A 130 7.28 0.53 11.18
N ILE A 131 8.32 0.06 10.48
CA ILE A 131 8.21 -0.46 9.11
C ILE A 131 8.69 -1.91 9.09
N LEU A 132 7.84 -2.82 8.61
CA LEU A 132 8.15 -4.22 8.42
C LEU A 132 7.96 -4.60 6.93
N PRO A 133 9.06 -4.71 6.15
CA PRO A 133 8.98 -5.04 4.74
C PRO A 133 8.88 -6.55 4.50
N ASN A 134 8.63 -6.93 3.24
CA ASN A 134 8.83 -8.27 2.68
C ASN A 134 7.89 -9.38 3.20
N ILE A 135 6.74 -9.05 3.79
CA ILE A 135 5.77 -10.06 4.25
C ILE A 135 5.02 -10.64 3.06
N LEU A 136 5.19 -11.94 2.78
CA LEU A 136 4.62 -12.60 1.59
C LEU A 136 5.00 -11.93 0.26
N ARG A 137 6.23 -11.37 0.19
CA ARG A 137 6.76 -10.67 -0.98
C ARG A 137 6.54 -11.42 -2.30
N GLN A 138 6.83 -12.72 -2.33
CA GLN A 138 6.73 -13.51 -3.56
C GLN A 138 5.30 -13.60 -4.10
N GLU A 139 4.31 -13.71 -3.23
CA GLU A 139 2.89 -13.77 -3.62
C GLU A 139 2.47 -12.44 -4.27
N SER A 140 2.92 -11.32 -3.70
CA SER A 140 2.66 -9.99 -4.28
C SER A 140 3.38 -9.79 -5.62
N LEU A 141 4.66 -10.20 -5.70
CA LEU A 141 5.44 -10.16 -6.93
C LEU A 141 4.78 -10.96 -8.06
N THR A 142 4.17 -12.11 -7.77
CA THR A 142 3.40 -12.88 -8.77
C THR A 142 2.27 -12.06 -9.38
N LEU A 143 1.55 -11.24 -8.60
CA LEU A 143 0.48 -10.38 -9.11
C LEU A 143 1.04 -9.26 -9.99
N PHE A 144 2.13 -8.60 -9.57
CA PHE A 144 2.74 -7.55 -10.39
C PHE A 144 3.33 -8.08 -11.69
N LYS A 145 3.98 -9.26 -11.67
CA LYS A 145 4.44 -9.94 -12.90
C LYS A 145 3.27 -10.26 -13.82
N ALA A 146 2.16 -10.77 -13.29
CA ALA A 146 0.96 -11.04 -14.08
C ALA A 146 0.39 -9.75 -14.72
N PHE A 147 0.42 -8.63 -13.99
CA PHE A 147 -0.01 -7.33 -14.51
C PHE A 147 0.89 -6.82 -15.64
N PHE A 148 2.21 -6.75 -15.43
CA PHE A 148 3.15 -6.19 -16.41
C PHE A 148 3.41 -7.09 -17.63
N THR A 149 3.09 -8.38 -17.54
CA THR A 149 3.13 -9.31 -18.70
C THR A 149 1.83 -9.35 -19.48
N SER A 150 0.74 -8.80 -18.93
CA SER A 150 -0.55 -8.73 -19.64
C SER A 150 -0.45 -7.79 -20.85
N PRO A 151 -0.85 -8.23 -22.06
CA PRO A 151 -0.87 -7.37 -23.24
C PRO A 151 -1.94 -6.27 -23.16
N GLU A 152 -2.93 -6.43 -22.26
CA GLU A 152 -3.98 -5.43 -22.02
C GLU A 152 -3.48 -4.27 -21.14
N ASN A 153 -2.32 -4.41 -20.50
CA ASN A 153 -1.77 -3.37 -19.65
C ASN A 153 -1.08 -2.26 -20.47
N ASN A 154 -1.48 -1.01 -20.24
CA ASN A 154 -0.77 0.19 -20.71
C ASN A 154 -0.21 1.04 -19.56
N TYR A 155 -0.51 0.68 -18.31
CA TYR A 155 -0.16 1.44 -17.11
C TYR A 155 1.25 1.08 -16.64
N TRP A 156 2.11 2.09 -16.52
CA TRP A 156 3.54 1.98 -16.18
C TRP A 156 4.35 0.99 -17.05
N GLN A 157 3.87 0.64 -18.24
CA GLN A 157 4.60 -0.22 -19.16
C GLN A 157 5.95 0.43 -19.55
N GLY A 158 7.05 -0.32 -19.44
CA GLY A 158 8.40 0.19 -19.74
C GLY A 158 8.96 1.18 -18.70
N SER A 159 8.32 1.32 -17.53
CA SER A 159 8.87 2.08 -16.41
C SER A 159 9.98 1.31 -15.69
N LEU A 160 10.74 2.02 -14.85
CA LEU A 160 11.71 1.40 -13.93
C LEU A 160 11.05 0.31 -13.07
N LEU A 161 9.83 0.55 -12.60
CA LEU A 161 9.11 -0.42 -11.78
C LEU A 161 8.78 -1.70 -12.55
N ALA A 162 8.34 -1.57 -13.81
CA ALA A 162 8.02 -2.71 -14.66
C ALA A 162 9.28 -3.53 -14.96
N GLU A 163 10.37 -2.88 -15.38
CA GLU A 163 11.65 -3.53 -15.66
C GLU A 163 12.20 -4.23 -14.42
N TYR A 164 12.21 -3.53 -13.27
CA TYR A 164 12.65 -4.08 -12.00
C TYR A 164 11.86 -5.33 -11.63
N THR A 165 10.53 -5.27 -11.74
CA THR A 165 9.61 -6.35 -11.37
C THR A 165 9.76 -7.58 -12.24
N LEU A 166 9.88 -7.39 -13.56
CA LEU A 166 10.07 -8.50 -14.50
C LEU A 166 11.44 -9.17 -14.34
N ALA A 167 12.44 -8.46 -13.80
CA ALA A 167 13.76 -9.00 -13.52
C ALA A 167 13.87 -9.73 -12.16
N GLN A 168 12.90 -9.58 -11.25
CA GLN A 168 12.91 -10.27 -9.96
C GLN A 168 12.72 -11.80 -10.14
N PRO A 169 13.21 -12.64 -9.22
CA PRO A 169 13.01 -14.09 -9.26
C PRO A 169 11.55 -14.53 -9.12
#